data_AF-A0A1C5S3Q2-F1
#
_entry.id   AF-A0A1C5S3Q2-F1
#
_cell.length_a   1.000
_cell.length_b   1.000
_cell.length_c   1.000
_cell.angle_alpha   90.00
_cell.angle_beta   90.00
_cell.angle_gamma   90.00
#
_symmetry.space_group_name_H-M   'P 1'
#
loop_
_entity.id
_entity.type
_entity.pdbx_description
1 polymer ?
#
loop_
_entity_poly.entity_id
_entity_poly.type
_entity_poly.pdbx_seq_one_letter_code
_entity_poly.pdbx_strand_id
1 'polypeptide(L)' 'MGMTREERLRSLILDRYASVRQFSLHAGVPYSTVMTLLARGIGGASFDTVMQLCRELGLNPFELYI' A
#
# COMPACT_ATOMS: atom_id res chain seq x y z
N MET A 1 -19.49 8.96 -2.32
CA MET A 1 -18.10 9.25 -1.92
C MET A 1 -17.21 8.29 -2.69
N GLY A 2 -16.23 8.81 -3.44
CA GLY A 2 -15.33 7.97 -4.24
C GLY A 2 -14.36 7.20 -3.35
N MET A 3 -13.92 6.03 -3.80
CA MET A 3 -12.91 5.23 -3.13
C MET A 3 -11.60 6.03 -3.00
N THR A 4 -11.05 6.08 -1.79
CA THR A 4 -9.74 6.69 -1.52
C THR A 4 -8.61 5.83 -2.08
N ARG A 5 -7.42 6.42 -2.24
CA ARG A 5 -6.24 5.71 -2.74
C ARG A 5 -5.81 4.60 -1.81
N GLU A 6 -5.95 4.85 -0.51
CA GLU A 6 -5.66 3.93 0.58
C GLU A 6 -6.62 2.74 0.55
N GLU A 7 -7.92 2.97 0.33
CA GLU A 7 -8.91 1.89 0.14
C GLU A 7 -8.62 1.07 -1.11
N ARG A 8 -8.25 1.71 -2.23
CA ARG A 8 -7.84 1.01 -3.45
C ARG A 8 -6.60 0.16 -3.21
N LEU A 9 -5.58 0.70 -2.53
CA LEU A 9 -4.36 -0.04 -2.18
C LEU A 9 -4.69 -1.23 -1.28
N ARG A 10 -5.54 -1.04 -0.27
CA ARG A 10 -6.01 -2.12 0.60
C ARG A 10 -6.74 -3.21 -0.18
N SER A 11 -7.61 -2.84 -1.12
CA SER A 11 -8.31 -3.80 -1.96
C SER A 11 -7.33 -4.62 -2.80
N LEU A 12 -6.34 -3.97 -3.42
CA LEU A 12 -5.32 -4.64 -4.24
C LEU A 12 -4.44 -5.58 -3.41
N ILE A 13 -4.11 -5.18 -2.17
CA ILE A 13 -3.40 -6.07 -1.23
C ILE A 13 -4.23 -7.31 -0.93
N LEU A 14 -5.52 -7.15 -0.63
CA LEU A 14 -6.40 -8.27 -0.27
C LEU A 14 -6.78 -9.16 -1.47
N ASP A 15 -6.68 -8.64 -2.70
CA ASP A 15 -6.87 -9.40 -3.93
C ASP A 15 -5.70 -10.37 -4.20
N ARG A 16 -4.46 -9.96 -3.85
CA ARG A 16 -3.23 -10.73 -4.10
C ARG A 16 -2.69 -11.49 -2.89
N TYR A 17 -3.01 -11.06 -1.69
CA TYR A 17 -2.49 -11.61 -0.43
C TYR A 17 -3.62 -11.87 0.56
N ALA A 18 -3.51 -12.92 1.37
CA ALA A 18 -4.58 -13.30 2.30
C ALA A 18 -4.81 -12.27 3.42
N SER A 19 -3.84 -11.39 3.69
CA SER A 19 -3.97 -10.30 4.65
C SER A 19 -2.92 -9.21 4.44
N VAL A 20 -3.18 -8.02 4.99
CA VAL A 20 -2.18 -6.94 5.00
C VAL A 20 -0.91 -7.32 5.76
N ARG A 21 -1.03 -8.18 6.78
CA ARG A 21 0.12 -8.72 7.51
C ARG A 21 0.99 -9.59 6.61
N GLN A 22 0.39 -10.49 5.83
CA GLN A 22 1.14 -11.32 4.88
C GLN A 22 1.85 -10.45 3.84
N PHE A 23 1.14 -9.46 3.30
CA PHE A 23 1.74 -8.50 2.37
C PHE A 23 2.92 -7.75 2.99
N SER A 24 2.80 -7.26 4.23
CA SER A 24 3.90 -6.55 4.90
C SER A 24 5.16 -7.41 5.05
N LEU A 25 4.99 -8.71 5.32
CA LEU A 25 6.09 -9.66 5.40
C LEU A 25 6.74 -9.87 4.03
N HIS A 26 5.94 -9.99 2.98
CA HIS A 26 6.44 -10.21 1.62
C HIS A 26 7.13 -8.96 1.06
N ALA A 27 6.54 -7.79 1.28
CA ALA A 27 7.11 -6.50 0.90
C ALA A 27 8.35 -6.14 1.73
N GLY A 28 8.66 -6.82 2.84
CA GLY A 28 9.78 -6.46 3.71
C GLY A 28 9.58 -5.13 4.46
N VAL A 29 8.32 -4.73 4.70
CA VAL A 29 7.96 -3.47 5.37
C VAL A 29 7.25 -3.80 6.69
N PRO A 30 7.51 -3.08 7.80
CA PRO A 30 6.79 -3.32 9.05
C PRO A 30 5.27 -3.18 8.89
N TYR A 31 4.52 -4.11 9.50
CA TYR A 31 3.05 -4.07 9.47
C TYR A 31 2.47 -2.74 9.95
N SER A 32 3.07 -2.15 11.00
CA SER A 32 2.69 -0.84 11.53
C SER A 32 2.86 0.29 10.50
N THR A 33 3.89 0.23 9.67
CA THR A 33 4.13 1.18 8.58
C THR A 33 3.03 1.06 7.52
N VAL A 34 2.71 -0.17 7.09
CA VAL A 34 1.63 -0.41 6.12
C VAL A 34 0.27 0.04 6.68
N MET A 35 -0.03 -0.27 7.94
CA MET A 35 -1.25 0.19 8.61
C MET A 35 -1.33 1.71 8.71
N THR A 36 -0.23 2.37 9.07
CA THR A 36 -0.19 3.83 9.17
C THR A 36 -0.42 4.48 7.81
N LEU A 37 0.18 3.92 6.76
CA LEU A 37 -0.01 4.39 5.39
C LEU A 37 -1.47 4.24 4.93
N LEU A 38 -2.11 3.10 5.23
CA LEU A 38 -3.52 2.89 4.91
C LEU A 38 -4.48 3.75 5.74
N ALA A 39 -4.10 4.15 6.96
CA ALA A 39 -4.97 4.90 7.87
C ALA A 39 -4.79 6.42 7.79
N ARG A 40 -3.55 6.90 7.62
CA ARG A 40 -3.19 8.33 7.59
C ARG A 40 -2.95 8.88 6.20
N GLY A 41 -2.89 8.00 5.21
CA GLY A 41 -2.68 8.35 3.82
C GLY A 41 -1.27 8.13 3.32
N ILE A 42 -1.16 7.90 2.01
CA ILE A 42 0.11 7.59 1.33
C ILE A 42 1.11 8.75 1.42
N GLY A 43 0.63 9.99 1.46
CA GLY A 43 1.49 11.19 1.53
C GLY A 43 2.30 11.34 2.81
N GLY A 44 1.99 10.58 3.87
CA GLY A 44 2.77 10.59 5.13
C GLY A 44 3.91 9.56 5.16
N ALA A 45 4.00 8.68 4.16
CA ALA A 45 5.06 7.68 4.07
C ALA A 45 6.25 8.18 3.24
N SER A 46 7.45 7.63 3.49
CA SER A 46 8.60 7.97 2.65
C SER A 46 8.37 7.47 1.22
N PHE A 47 8.91 8.21 0.25
CA PHE A 47 8.83 7.82 -1.16
C PHE A 47 9.36 6.40 -1.39
N ASP A 48 10.48 6.02 -0.76
CA ASP A 48 11.05 4.67 -0.84
C ASP A 48 10.07 3.58 -0.40
N THR A 49 9.34 3.84 0.68
CA THR A 49 8.33 2.91 1.21
C THR A 49 7.18 2.75 0.22
N VAL A 50 6.68 3.86 -0.31
CA VAL A 50 5.59 3.83 -1.31
C VAL A 50 6.05 3.08 -2.57
N MET A 51 7.25 3.37 -3.06
CA MET A 51 7.84 2.68 -4.22
C MET A 51 7.99 1.18 -3.98
N GLN A 52 8.45 0.77 -2.80
CA GLN A 52 8.59 -0.64 -2.44
C GLN A 52 7.25 -1.38 -2.44
N LEU A 53 6.21 -0.78 -1.85
CA LEU A 53 4.86 -1.36 -1.83
C LEU A 53 4.26 -1.42 -3.24
N CYS A 54 4.47 -0.39 -4.07
CA CYS A 54 4.01 -0.37 -5.46
C CYS A 54 4.70 -1.45 -6.29
N ARG A 55 6.03 -1.60 -6.16
CA ARG A 55 6.79 -2.66 -6.85
C ARG A 55 6.25 -4.04 -6.48
N GLU A 56 6.00 -4.27 -5.21
CA GLU A 56 5.50 -5.56 -4.72
C GLU A 56 4.09 -5.88 -5.26
N LEU A 57 3.25 -4.84 -5.38
CA LEU A 57 1.91 -4.99 -5.96
C LEU A 57 1.89 -4.99 -7.49
N GLY A 58 3.05 -4.78 -8.14
CA GLY A 58 3.14 -4.60 -9.59
C GLY A 58 2.41 -3.34 -10.08
N LEU A 59 2.25 -2.34 -9.22
CA LEU A 59 1.56 -1.09 -9.51
C LEU A 59 2.53 -0.04 -9.99
N ASN A 60 2.10 0.76 -10.96
CA ASN A 60 2.82 1.97 -11.31
C ASN A 60 2.52 3.05 -10.25
N PRO A 61 3.53 3.65 -9.59
CA PRO A 61 3.31 4.68 -8.56
C PRO A 61 2.48 5.86 -9.06
N PHE A 62 2.56 6.13 -10.37
CA PHE A 62 1.76 7.15 -11.04
C PHE A 62 0.26 6.84 -11.08
N GLU A 63 -0.16 5.57 -10.98
CA GLU A 63 -1.60 5.22 -10.85
C GLU A 63 -2.21 5.64 -9.52
N LEU A 64 -1.39 5.94 -8.50
CA LEU A 64 -1.85 6.49 -7.22
C LEU A 64 -1.92 8.02 -7.22
N TYR A 65 -1.48 8.68 -8.29
CA TYR A 65 -1.44 10.14 -8.39
C TYR A 65 -2.32 10.71 -9.51
N ILE A 66 -2.95 9.84 -10.32
CA ILE A 66 -3.93 10.20 -11.36
C ILE A 66 -5.35 10.11 -10.79
#